data_AF-A0A2V5WN75-F1
#
_entry.id   AF-A0A2V5WN75-F1
#
_cell.length_a   1.000
_cell.length_b   1.000
_cell.length_c   1.000
_cell.angle_alpha   90.00
_cell.angle_beta   90.00
_cell.angle_gamma   90.00
#
_symmetry.space_group_name_H-M   'P 1'
#
loop_
_entity.id
_entity.type
_entity.pdbx_description
1 polymer ?
#
loop_
_entity_poly.entity_id
_entity_poly.type
_entity_poly.pdbx_seq_one_letter_code
_entity_poly.pdbx_strand_id
1 'polypeptide(L)'
;SPEVETKLKKLLDEGLISGQDAETIRKSDEAARKKTVIRPTKWMYWNVHVDGLEFTHDLIVEREGVFKECVAAIRMAKILGYQTATNTTVYKETDVQEIEDMFRFLSSLEVDAHTISPGYEYDAAKKDMVKRLGKQPEDFFLTRKMTREKFKDMEKWADRFTIIGTRVYQEFLAGKRELTCTAWAIPTYNIKGWKAPCYLMTDGHYNGYQEMLREVNWEKYGVVDGVARDPRCENCMVHCGYDPSGALGTNYQPGDNWKNLKYNFGARPRPYPAAPQLFQRAFNGVSVGKGHLAPARAALKKAGLTQEGADTEFYVQQMKTSAATGATSGCGTGDASQRDELMVKMAELKKTE
;
A
#
# COMPACT_ATOMS: atom_id res chain seq x y z
N SER A 1 8.49 -15.39 -29.88
CA SER A 1 7.75 -14.79 -31.00
C SER A 1 8.18 -13.34 -31.14
N PRO A 2 7.93 -12.66 -32.28
CA PRO A 2 8.26 -11.24 -32.45
C PRO A 2 7.68 -10.34 -31.36
N GLU A 3 6.44 -10.59 -30.91
CA GLU A 3 5.80 -9.82 -29.83
C GLU A 3 6.52 -9.94 -28.48
N VAL A 4 6.98 -11.15 -28.13
CA VAL A 4 7.75 -11.39 -26.89
C VAL A 4 9.10 -10.69 -26.97
N GLU A 5 9.76 -10.71 -28.13
CA GLU A 5 11.09 -10.09 -28.29
C GLU A 5 11.02 -8.57 -28.21
N THR A 6 9.95 -7.93 -28.73
CA THR A 6 9.74 -6.48 -28.57
C THR A 6 9.62 -6.09 -27.10
N LYS A 7 8.82 -6.82 -26.31
CA LYS A 7 8.68 -6.59 -24.86
C LYS A 7 9.99 -6.85 -24.13
N LEU A 8 10.69 -7.93 -24.48
CA LEU A 8 11.95 -8.32 -23.86
C LEU A 8 13.06 -7.29 -24.08
N LYS A 9 13.18 -6.77 -25.32
CA LYS A 9 14.09 -5.68 -25.64
C LYS A 9 13.79 -4.44 -24.79
N LYS A 10 12.52 -4.04 -24.69
CA LYS A 10 12.13 -2.88 -23.88
C LYS A 10 12.48 -3.06 -22.40
N LEU A 11 12.26 -4.26 -21.85
CA LEU A 11 12.64 -4.57 -20.46
C LEU A 11 14.15 -4.48 -20.22
N LEU A 12 14.98 -4.94 -21.18
CA LEU A 12 16.45 -4.81 -21.13
C LEU A 12 16.90 -3.35 -21.24
N ASP A 13 16.39 -2.62 -22.24
CA ASP A 13 16.74 -1.22 -22.49
C ASP A 13 16.41 -0.34 -21.26
N GLU A 14 15.33 -0.68 -20.55
CA GLU A 14 14.91 0.00 -19.32
C GLU A 14 15.60 -0.52 -18.04
N GLY A 15 16.48 -1.53 -18.14
CA GLY A 15 17.20 -2.12 -17.01
C GLY A 15 16.30 -2.85 -16.00
N LEU A 16 15.13 -3.31 -16.44
CA LEU A 16 14.14 -3.98 -15.58
C LEU A 16 14.38 -5.49 -15.45
N ILE A 17 15.19 -6.05 -16.36
CA ILE A 17 15.68 -7.43 -16.30
C ILE A 17 17.16 -7.44 -16.67
N SER A 18 17.89 -8.45 -16.20
CA SER A 18 19.27 -8.68 -16.61
C SER A 18 19.37 -9.37 -17.97
N GLY A 19 20.56 -9.34 -18.57
CA GLY A 19 20.85 -10.14 -19.77
C GLY A 19 20.65 -11.64 -19.54
N GLN A 20 20.96 -12.13 -18.34
CA GLN A 20 20.77 -13.52 -17.94
C GLN A 20 19.27 -13.89 -17.88
N ASP A 21 18.42 -13.00 -17.36
CA ASP A 21 16.97 -13.20 -17.34
C ASP A 21 16.43 -13.31 -18.77
N ALA A 22 16.88 -12.41 -19.65
CA ALA A 22 16.46 -12.42 -21.05
C ALA A 22 16.88 -13.69 -21.79
N GLU A 23 18.10 -14.17 -21.56
CA GLU A 23 18.54 -15.46 -22.09
C GLU A 23 17.70 -16.63 -21.56
N THR A 24 17.39 -16.62 -20.26
CA THR A 24 16.56 -17.65 -19.63
C THR A 24 15.17 -17.69 -20.25
N ILE A 25 14.57 -16.52 -20.50
CA ILE A 25 13.26 -16.40 -21.16
C ILE A 25 13.33 -16.94 -22.60
N ARG A 26 14.36 -16.58 -23.37
CA ARG A 26 14.56 -17.06 -24.75
C ARG A 26 14.78 -18.58 -24.84
N LYS A 27 15.49 -19.14 -23.86
CA LYS A 27 15.82 -20.58 -23.76
C LYS A 27 14.71 -21.41 -23.10
N SER A 28 13.58 -20.81 -22.71
CA SER A 28 12.47 -21.51 -22.03
C SER A 28 12.04 -22.76 -22.80
N ASP A 29 12.08 -23.89 -22.11
CA ASP A 29 11.68 -25.21 -22.63
C ASP A 29 10.15 -25.39 -22.61
N GLU A 30 9.69 -26.52 -23.15
CA GLU A 30 8.26 -26.81 -23.23
C GLU A 30 7.62 -26.96 -21.85
N ALA A 31 8.34 -27.50 -20.87
CA ALA A 31 7.86 -27.68 -19.51
C ALA A 31 7.62 -26.32 -18.82
N ALA A 32 8.54 -25.37 -18.97
CA ALA A 32 8.40 -24.00 -18.48
C ALA A 32 7.21 -23.29 -19.16
N ARG A 33 7.02 -23.47 -20.47
CA ARG A 33 5.90 -22.88 -21.22
C ARG A 33 4.53 -23.45 -20.85
N LYS A 34 4.48 -24.68 -20.33
CA LYS A 34 3.27 -25.32 -19.82
C LYS A 34 2.88 -24.85 -18.41
N LYS A 35 3.76 -24.17 -17.68
CA LYS A 35 3.43 -23.63 -16.36
C LYS A 35 2.28 -22.63 -16.47
N THR A 36 1.30 -22.77 -15.59
CA THR A 36 0.19 -21.81 -15.50
C THR A 36 0.76 -20.47 -15.03
N VAL A 37 0.56 -19.45 -15.86
CA VAL A 37 0.89 -18.06 -15.54
C VAL A 37 -0.39 -17.23 -15.55
N ILE A 38 -0.43 -16.23 -14.68
CA ILE A 38 -1.47 -15.22 -14.73
C ILE A 38 -1.21 -14.39 -15.98
N ARG A 39 -2.14 -14.36 -16.93
CA ARG A 39 -2.00 -13.56 -18.15
C ARG A 39 -2.56 -12.16 -17.93
N PRO A 40 -2.05 -11.12 -18.64
CA PRO A 40 -2.65 -9.79 -18.59
C PRO A 40 -4.10 -9.84 -19.07
N THR A 41 -5.00 -9.21 -18.33
CA THR A 41 -6.40 -9.03 -18.71
C THR A 41 -6.88 -7.64 -18.29
N LYS A 42 -7.98 -7.17 -18.89
CA LYS A 42 -8.63 -5.91 -18.51
C LYS A 42 -9.49 -5.99 -17.24
N TRP A 43 -9.51 -7.16 -16.59
CA TRP A 43 -10.36 -7.47 -15.44
C TRP A 43 -9.54 -7.66 -14.16
N MET A 44 -8.23 -7.47 -14.23
CA MET A 44 -7.31 -7.76 -13.13
C MET A 44 -6.26 -6.66 -13.04
N TYR A 45 -6.11 -6.11 -11.83
CA TYR A 45 -5.02 -5.21 -11.49
C TYR A 45 -3.98 -5.94 -10.65
N TRP A 46 -2.70 -5.69 -10.93
CA TRP A 46 -1.68 -5.83 -9.90
C TRP A 46 -1.74 -4.61 -9.00
N ASN A 47 -2.10 -4.81 -7.73
CA ASN A 47 -2.16 -3.73 -6.77
C ASN A 47 -0.85 -3.64 -5.99
N VAL A 48 -0.14 -2.51 -6.12
CA VAL A 48 1.15 -2.25 -5.48
C VAL A 48 0.95 -1.21 -4.38
N HIS A 49 1.32 -1.57 -3.16
CA HIS A 49 1.22 -0.66 -2.03
C HIS A 49 2.28 0.44 -2.13
N VAL A 50 1.84 1.71 -2.14
CA VAL A 50 2.70 2.90 -2.26
C VAL A 50 2.07 4.03 -1.44
N ASP A 51 2.76 4.45 -0.39
CA ASP A 51 2.23 5.36 0.65
C ASP A 51 2.89 6.75 0.66
N GLY A 52 3.88 6.98 -0.20
CA GLY A 52 4.58 8.25 -0.33
C GLY A 52 5.65 8.20 -1.42
N LEU A 53 6.49 9.23 -1.49
CA LEU A 53 7.69 9.20 -2.32
C LEU A 53 8.77 8.34 -1.63
N GLU A 54 9.91 8.12 -2.29
CA GLU A 54 10.91 7.12 -1.88
C GLU A 54 11.24 7.13 -0.40
N PHE A 55 11.61 8.29 0.15
CA PHE A 55 11.97 8.41 1.56
C PHE A 55 10.83 7.97 2.49
N THR A 56 9.64 8.51 2.27
CA THR A 56 8.47 8.29 3.12
C THR A 56 7.97 6.85 3.00
N HIS A 57 7.92 6.31 1.78
CA HIS A 57 7.47 4.94 1.57
C HIS A 57 8.43 3.93 2.20
N ASP A 58 9.74 4.08 1.96
CA ASP A 58 10.76 3.21 2.55
C ASP A 58 10.77 3.28 4.08
N LEU A 59 10.50 4.46 4.64
CA LEU A 59 10.35 4.66 6.08
C LEU A 59 9.12 3.92 6.64
N ILE A 60 7.98 4.00 5.95
CA ILE A 60 6.71 3.36 6.38
C ILE A 60 6.83 1.83 6.36
N VAL A 61 7.47 1.27 5.32
CA VAL A 61 7.69 -0.17 5.20
C VAL A 61 8.96 -0.65 5.91
N GLU A 62 9.68 0.27 6.57
CA GLU A 62 10.89 0.04 7.35
C GLU A 62 12.00 -0.70 6.56
N ARG A 63 12.07 -0.45 5.24
CA ARG A 63 13.06 -1.07 4.35
C ARG A 63 13.44 -0.13 3.22
N GLU A 64 14.71 0.24 3.17
CA GLU A 64 15.25 1.07 2.09
C GLU A 64 15.26 0.31 0.76
N GLY A 65 14.90 1.01 -0.33
CA GLY A 65 14.90 0.51 -1.70
C GLY A 65 13.59 -0.12 -2.14
N VAL A 66 12.60 -0.27 -1.25
CA VAL A 66 11.30 -0.87 -1.61
C VAL A 66 10.55 -0.01 -2.60
N PHE A 67 10.59 1.31 -2.47
CA PHE A 67 9.97 2.21 -3.44
C PHE A 67 10.52 1.99 -4.86
N LYS A 68 11.83 1.80 -4.98
CA LYS A 68 12.49 1.50 -6.26
C LYS A 68 12.03 0.17 -6.84
N GLU A 69 11.90 -0.86 -6.00
CA GLU A 69 11.34 -2.16 -6.39
C GLU A 69 9.87 -2.02 -6.87
N CYS A 70 9.03 -1.28 -6.14
CA CYS A 70 7.64 -0.99 -6.52
C CYS A 70 7.56 -0.31 -7.89
N VAL A 71 8.36 0.73 -8.13
CA VAL A 71 8.39 1.46 -9.42
C VAL A 71 8.87 0.54 -10.57
N ALA A 72 9.89 -0.27 -10.33
CA ALA A 72 10.38 -1.23 -11.33
C ALA A 72 9.32 -2.28 -11.67
N ALA A 73 8.62 -2.81 -10.67
CA ALA A 73 7.54 -3.77 -10.85
C ALA A 73 6.36 -3.16 -11.63
N ILE A 74 5.96 -1.93 -11.32
CA ILE A 74 4.92 -1.20 -12.07
C ILE A 74 5.34 -1.05 -13.53
N ARG A 75 6.54 -0.54 -13.81
CA ARG A 75 7.03 -0.35 -15.19
C ARG A 75 7.06 -1.67 -15.96
N MET A 76 7.56 -2.74 -15.33
CA MET A 76 7.58 -4.08 -15.92
C MET A 76 6.16 -4.57 -16.23
N ALA A 77 5.23 -4.45 -15.28
CA ALA A 77 3.84 -4.86 -15.46
C ALA A 77 3.17 -4.11 -16.62
N LYS A 78 3.40 -2.80 -16.75
CA LYS A 78 2.89 -1.99 -17.87
C LYS A 78 3.47 -2.46 -19.22
N ILE A 79 4.78 -2.73 -19.31
CA ILE A 79 5.41 -3.25 -20.54
C ILE A 79 4.83 -4.61 -20.94
N LEU A 80 4.53 -5.47 -19.96
CA LEU A 80 3.94 -6.78 -20.17
C LEU A 80 2.43 -6.71 -20.51
N GLY A 81 1.79 -5.55 -20.35
CA GLY A 81 0.40 -5.30 -20.68
C GLY A 81 -0.59 -5.55 -19.54
N TYR A 82 -0.12 -5.64 -18.29
CA TYR A 82 -1.01 -5.72 -17.14
C TYR A 82 -1.57 -4.35 -16.78
N GLN A 83 -2.74 -4.36 -16.14
CA GLN A 83 -3.21 -3.20 -15.41
C GLN A 83 -2.52 -3.13 -14.05
N THR A 84 -2.15 -1.94 -13.63
CA THR A 84 -1.58 -1.69 -12.30
C THR A 84 -2.46 -0.72 -11.53
N ALA A 85 -2.67 -1.03 -10.27
CA ALA A 85 -3.29 -0.12 -9.32
C ALA A 85 -2.31 0.13 -8.16
N THR A 86 -2.51 1.22 -7.42
CA THR A 86 -1.84 1.37 -6.12
C THR A 86 -2.83 1.40 -4.97
N ASN A 87 -2.32 1.05 -3.79
CA ASN A 87 -2.99 1.24 -2.52
C ASN A 87 -2.16 2.18 -1.66
N THR A 88 -2.76 3.31 -1.31
CA THR A 88 -2.12 4.41 -0.59
C THR A 88 -2.81 4.64 0.74
N THR A 89 -2.04 4.60 1.81
CA THR A 89 -2.45 4.95 3.17
C THR A 89 -1.90 6.32 3.53
N VAL A 90 -2.77 7.22 4.00
CA VAL A 90 -2.39 8.58 4.42
C VAL A 90 -2.32 8.65 5.94
N TYR A 91 -1.12 8.86 6.47
CA TYR A 91 -0.85 8.96 7.91
C TYR A 91 -0.93 10.40 8.40
N LYS A 92 -0.87 10.58 9.72
CA LYS A 92 -0.90 11.89 10.37
C LYS A 92 0.24 12.80 9.90
N GLU A 93 1.42 12.26 9.71
CA GLU A 93 2.62 12.99 9.30
C GLU A 93 2.75 13.15 7.79
N THR A 94 1.97 12.41 6.99
CA THR A 94 2.03 12.48 5.52
C THR A 94 1.77 13.90 5.03
N ASP A 95 2.72 14.46 4.27
CA ASP A 95 2.53 15.74 3.62
C ASP A 95 1.52 15.63 2.46
N VAL A 96 0.54 16.52 2.46
CA VAL A 96 -0.51 16.59 1.44
C VAL A 96 0.09 16.92 0.07
N GLN A 97 1.13 17.76 0.01
CA GLN A 97 1.80 18.07 -1.25
C GLN A 97 2.58 16.87 -1.79
N GLU A 98 3.13 16.03 -0.90
CA GLU A 98 3.81 14.80 -1.27
C GLU A 98 2.85 13.78 -1.90
N ILE A 99 1.63 13.65 -1.38
CA ILE A 99 0.59 12.80 -1.99
C ILE A 99 0.30 13.24 -3.42
N GLU A 100 0.15 14.54 -3.66
CA GLU A 100 -0.06 15.06 -5.01
C GLU A 100 1.12 14.78 -5.95
N ASP A 101 2.34 14.98 -5.47
CA ASP A 101 3.54 14.72 -6.27
C ASP A 101 3.72 13.22 -6.55
N MET A 102 3.36 12.36 -5.60
CA MET A 102 3.29 10.91 -5.79
C MET A 102 2.27 10.53 -6.86
N PHE A 103 1.03 11.04 -6.81
CA PHE A 103 0.04 10.73 -7.83
C PHE A 103 0.39 11.29 -9.21
N ARG A 104 1.03 12.48 -9.30
CA ARG A 104 1.57 12.97 -10.57
C ARG A 104 2.61 12.01 -11.12
N PHE A 105 3.53 11.55 -10.27
CA PHE A 105 4.56 10.59 -10.65
C PHE A 105 3.97 9.27 -11.14
N LEU A 106 3.08 8.65 -10.35
CA LEU A 106 2.43 7.39 -10.74
C LEU A 106 1.57 7.55 -11.99
N SER A 107 0.88 8.68 -12.15
CA SER A 107 0.13 8.99 -13.37
C SER A 107 1.04 9.11 -14.59
N SER A 108 2.26 9.65 -14.45
CA SER A 108 3.27 9.68 -15.52
C SER A 108 3.83 8.31 -15.91
N LEU A 109 3.68 7.31 -15.03
CA LEU A 109 3.97 5.91 -15.31
C LEU A 109 2.77 5.16 -15.89
N GLU A 110 1.67 5.87 -16.17
CA GLU A 110 0.41 5.31 -16.64
C GLU A 110 -0.18 4.24 -15.71
N VAL A 111 -0.01 4.40 -14.39
CA VAL A 111 -0.75 3.58 -13.41
C VAL A 111 -2.25 3.77 -13.65
N ASP A 112 -2.97 2.65 -13.76
CA ASP A 112 -4.34 2.67 -14.26
C ASP A 112 -5.35 3.18 -13.24
N ALA A 113 -5.05 3.02 -11.95
CA ALA A 113 -5.96 3.38 -10.87
C ALA A 113 -5.28 3.47 -9.49
N HIS A 114 -5.90 4.18 -8.55
CA HIS A 114 -5.43 4.32 -7.18
C HIS A 114 -6.56 4.09 -6.17
N THR A 115 -6.28 3.35 -5.11
CA THR A 115 -7.09 3.38 -3.89
C THR A 115 -6.36 4.23 -2.87
N ILE A 116 -7.09 5.10 -2.18
CA ILE A 116 -6.55 5.95 -1.13
C ILE A 116 -7.43 5.86 0.11
N SER A 117 -6.81 5.77 1.29
CA SER A 117 -7.53 5.67 2.55
C SER A 117 -6.76 6.40 3.65
N PRO A 118 -7.45 7.03 4.61
CA PRO A 118 -6.80 7.49 5.83
C PRO A 118 -6.24 6.29 6.60
N GLY A 119 -5.04 6.45 7.16
CA GLY A 119 -4.46 5.55 8.13
C GLY A 119 -5.33 5.56 9.39
N TYR A 120 -5.77 4.36 9.78
CA TYR A 120 -6.70 4.18 10.88
C TYR A 120 -6.12 3.22 11.92
N GLU A 121 -6.23 3.63 13.17
CA GLU A 121 -5.81 2.82 14.31
C GLU A 121 -6.82 1.72 14.62
N TYR A 122 -6.35 0.49 14.57
CA TYR A 122 -7.09 -0.66 15.12
C TYR A 122 -6.22 -1.39 16.12
N ASP A 123 -6.84 -2.13 17.04
CA ASP A 123 -6.18 -2.66 18.25
C ASP A 123 -4.90 -3.46 17.99
N ALA A 124 -4.85 -4.21 16.87
CA ALA A 124 -3.65 -4.95 16.51
C ALA A 124 -2.50 -4.04 16.04
N ALA A 125 -2.80 -2.98 15.27
CA ALA A 125 -1.82 -1.96 14.91
C ALA A 125 -1.34 -1.18 16.14
N LYS A 126 -2.24 -0.85 17.08
CA LYS A 126 -1.87 -0.19 18.36
C LYS A 126 -0.87 -1.03 19.15
N LYS A 127 -1.19 -2.32 19.37
CA LYS A 127 -0.35 -3.25 20.14
C LYS A 127 1.01 -3.47 19.48
N ASP A 128 1.04 -3.60 18.15
CA ASP A 128 2.28 -3.79 17.41
C ASP A 128 3.17 -2.53 17.48
N MET A 129 2.61 -1.34 17.20
CA MET A 129 3.40 -0.10 17.20
C MET A 129 3.92 0.29 18.58
N VAL A 130 3.10 0.14 19.64
CA VAL A 130 3.56 0.38 21.02
C VAL A 130 4.71 -0.56 21.37
N LYS A 131 4.59 -1.85 21.00
CA LYS A 131 5.62 -2.86 21.27
C LYS A 131 6.91 -2.60 20.48
N ARG A 132 6.81 -2.19 19.22
CA ARG A 132 7.98 -2.03 18.34
C ARG A 132 8.67 -0.67 18.46
N LEU A 133 7.90 0.40 18.59
CA LEU A 133 8.39 1.79 18.48
C LEU A 133 8.25 2.60 19.78
N GLY A 134 7.58 2.08 20.81
CA GLY A 134 7.39 2.79 22.09
C GLY A 134 6.58 4.09 21.98
N LYS A 135 5.86 4.28 20.88
CA LYS A 135 5.06 5.46 20.57
C LYS A 135 3.58 5.18 20.76
N GLN A 136 2.82 6.21 21.12
CA GLN A 136 1.38 6.07 21.36
C GLN A 136 0.63 6.10 20.01
N PRO A 137 -0.45 5.31 19.84
CA PRO A 137 -1.24 5.30 18.61
C PRO A 137 -1.75 6.69 18.16
N GLU A 138 -2.09 7.53 19.13
CA GLU A 138 -2.57 8.89 18.91
C GLU A 138 -1.51 9.78 18.22
N ASP A 139 -0.24 9.38 18.26
CA ASP A 139 0.86 10.08 17.60
C ASP A 139 0.85 9.88 16.09
N PHE A 140 0.35 8.75 15.58
CA PHE A 140 0.46 8.35 14.17
C PHE A 140 -0.85 8.36 13.37
N PHE A 141 -1.97 8.10 14.04
CA PHE A 141 -3.24 7.89 13.35
C PHE A 141 -4.09 9.16 13.30
N LEU A 142 -4.95 9.23 12.27
CA LEU A 142 -5.80 10.38 12.05
C LEU A 142 -7.06 10.30 12.90
N THR A 143 -7.41 11.42 13.55
CA THR A 143 -8.80 11.63 13.97
C THR A 143 -9.68 11.93 12.75
N ARG A 144 -11.02 11.85 12.88
CA ARG A 144 -11.93 12.28 11.80
C ARG A 144 -11.69 13.72 11.36
N LYS A 145 -11.48 14.62 12.32
CA LYS A 145 -11.20 16.03 12.04
C LYS A 145 -9.94 16.19 11.20
N MET A 146 -8.86 15.53 11.60
CA MET A 146 -7.59 15.58 10.86
C MET A 146 -7.69 14.92 9.48
N THR A 147 -8.46 13.84 9.37
CA THR A 147 -8.76 13.22 8.07
C THR A 147 -9.43 14.22 7.14
N ARG A 148 -10.47 14.92 7.59
CA ARG A 148 -11.17 15.94 6.77
C ARG A 148 -10.25 17.07 6.34
N GLU A 149 -9.35 17.50 7.22
CA GLU A 149 -8.36 18.53 6.89
C GLU A 149 -7.39 18.07 5.80
N LYS A 150 -6.85 16.85 5.89
CA LYS A 150 -5.94 16.29 4.88
C LYS A 150 -6.65 15.98 3.55
N PHE A 151 -7.88 15.50 3.62
CA PHE A 151 -8.67 15.05 2.47
C PHE A 151 -9.63 16.13 1.94
N LYS A 152 -9.51 17.39 2.38
CA LYS A 152 -10.39 18.50 1.94
C LYS A 152 -10.45 18.65 0.40
N ASP A 153 -9.35 18.32 -0.27
CA ASP A 153 -9.18 18.39 -1.73
C ASP A 153 -9.37 17.02 -2.42
N MET A 154 -9.91 16.01 -1.74
CA MET A 154 -10.09 14.63 -2.25
C MET A 154 -10.82 14.61 -3.59
N GLU A 155 -11.88 15.40 -3.73
CA GLU A 155 -12.64 15.53 -4.98
C GLU A 155 -11.79 16.08 -6.13
N LYS A 156 -10.95 17.09 -5.85
CA LYS A 156 -10.02 17.65 -6.84
C LYS A 156 -8.95 16.63 -7.24
N TRP A 157 -8.47 15.81 -6.30
CA TRP A 157 -7.55 14.72 -6.64
C TRP A 157 -8.22 13.67 -7.50
N ALA A 158 -9.45 13.28 -7.15
CA ALA A 158 -10.25 12.33 -7.90
C ALA A 158 -10.58 12.79 -9.33
N ASP A 159 -10.63 14.10 -9.58
CA ASP A 159 -10.84 14.67 -10.91
C ASP A 159 -9.53 14.78 -11.72
N ARG A 160 -8.37 14.76 -11.05
CA ARG A 160 -7.03 14.88 -11.65
C ARG A 160 -6.32 13.54 -11.84
N PHE A 161 -6.66 12.55 -11.01
CA PHE A 161 -6.05 11.23 -10.96
C PHE A 161 -7.15 10.17 -10.93
N THR A 162 -6.89 9.00 -11.52
CA THR A 162 -7.86 7.90 -11.54
C THR A 162 -7.94 7.24 -10.15
N ILE A 163 -8.82 7.74 -9.29
CA ILE A 163 -9.04 7.19 -7.95
C ILE A 163 -10.26 6.26 -7.97
N ILE A 164 -10.08 5.01 -7.54
CA ILE A 164 -11.15 4.02 -7.43
C ILE A 164 -12.00 4.36 -6.20
N GLY A 165 -13.31 4.40 -6.42
CA GLY A 165 -14.31 4.53 -5.38
C GLY A 165 -15.53 5.29 -5.87
N THR A 166 -16.40 5.62 -4.93
CA THR A 166 -17.60 6.40 -5.14
C THR A 166 -17.32 7.88 -4.93
N ARG A 167 -17.97 8.73 -5.71
CA ARG A 167 -17.88 10.19 -5.50
C ARG A 167 -18.44 10.56 -4.12
N VAL A 168 -19.44 9.80 -3.66
CA VAL A 168 -20.03 9.94 -2.33
C VAL A 168 -19.01 9.67 -1.21
N TYR A 169 -18.16 8.65 -1.33
CA TYR A 169 -17.09 8.42 -0.36
C TYR A 169 -16.04 9.54 -0.36
N GLN A 170 -15.73 10.10 -1.53
CA GLN A 170 -14.81 11.23 -1.65
C GLN A 170 -15.37 12.49 -0.96
N GLU A 171 -16.67 12.77 -1.10
CA GLU A 171 -17.35 13.85 -0.37
C GLU A 171 -17.30 13.62 1.15
N PHE A 172 -17.45 12.37 1.60
CA PHE A 172 -17.32 12.00 3.02
C PHE A 172 -15.91 12.24 3.55
N LEU A 173 -14.88 11.80 2.83
CA LEU A 173 -13.47 12.07 3.17
C LEU A 173 -13.17 13.57 3.24
N ALA A 174 -13.72 14.35 2.31
CA ALA A 174 -13.59 15.81 2.29
C ALA A 174 -14.44 16.52 3.38
N GLY A 175 -15.18 15.77 4.21
CA GLY A 175 -15.98 16.32 5.30
C GLY A 175 -17.25 17.03 4.85
N LYS A 176 -17.72 16.80 3.63
CA LYS A 176 -18.93 17.45 3.06
C LYS A 176 -20.22 16.74 3.45
N ARG A 177 -20.13 15.53 3.97
CA ARG A 177 -21.26 14.72 4.45
C ARG A 177 -20.79 13.68 5.47
N GLU A 178 -21.74 13.09 6.18
CA GLU A 178 -21.54 11.87 6.95
C GLU A 178 -22.05 10.66 6.16
N LEU A 179 -21.45 9.49 6.41
CA LEU A 179 -21.92 8.20 5.91
C LEU A 179 -22.04 7.22 7.07
N THR A 180 -23.05 6.37 7.00
CA THR A 180 -23.23 5.23 7.89
C THR A 180 -22.35 4.09 7.40
N CYS A 181 -21.50 3.56 8.28
CA CYS A 181 -20.57 2.47 7.98
C CYS A 181 -21.32 1.18 7.60
N THR A 182 -20.91 0.56 6.51
CA THR A 182 -21.33 -0.79 6.12
C THR A 182 -20.18 -1.78 6.32
N ALA A 183 -19.81 -2.05 7.57
CA ALA A 183 -18.66 -2.90 7.92
C ALA A 183 -18.72 -4.32 7.31
N TRP A 184 -19.93 -4.82 7.05
CA TRP A 184 -20.21 -6.14 6.46
C TRP A 184 -20.05 -6.19 4.92
N ALA A 185 -19.91 -5.04 4.24
CA ALA A 185 -20.00 -4.97 2.79
C ALA A 185 -18.71 -5.41 2.06
N ILE A 186 -17.54 -5.26 2.70
CA ILE A 186 -16.27 -5.82 2.21
C ILE A 186 -15.72 -6.81 3.26
N PRO A 187 -16.23 -8.05 3.28
CA PRO A 187 -15.77 -9.06 4.22
C PRO A 187 -14.37 -9.55 3.82
N THR A 188 -13.60 -10.04 4.79
CA THR A 188 -12.30 -10.67 4.54
C THR A 188 -12.36 -12.14 4.93
N TYR A 189 -11.90 -13.01 4.03
CA TYR A 189 -11.69 -14.42 4.32
C TYR A 189 -10.19 -14.70 4.39
N ASN A 190 -9.75 -15.39 5.44
CA ASN A 190 -8.37 -15.83 5.56
C ASN A 190 -8.29 -17.29 6.02
N ILE A 191 -7.09 -17.80 6.31
CA ILE A 191 -6.87 -19.20 6.72
C ILE A 191 -7.66 -19.62 7.98
N LYS A 192 -8.14 -18.68 8.79
CA LYS A 192 -8.97 -18.95 9.97
C LYS A 192 -10.48 -18.85 9.70
N GLY A 193 -10.89 -18.43 8.50
CA GLY A 193 -12.29 -18.26 8.12
C GLY A 193 -12.67 -16.81 7.79
N TRP A 194 -13.97 -16.55 7.75
CA TRP A 194 -14.56 -15.23 7.57
C TRP A 194 -14.33 -14.36 8.79
N LYS A 195 -13.76 -13.18 8.57
CA LYS A 195 -13.26 -12.26 9.58
C LYS A 195 -14.32 -11.19 9.88
N ALA A 196 -14.69 -11.00 11.16
CA ALA A 196 -15.70 -10.00 11.55
C ALA A 196 -15.32 -9.25 12.85
N PRO A 197 -15.93 -8.08 13.14
CA PRO A 197 -16.95 -7.37 12.36
C PRO A 197 -16.40 -6.75 11.07
N CYS A 198 -15.10 -6.45 11.03
CA CYS A 198 -14.44 -5.96 9.83
C CYS A 198 -13.00 -6.48 9.77
N TYR A 199 -12.35 -6.30 8.63
CA TYR A 199 -11.00 -6.83 8.44
C TYR A 199 -9.93 -6.15 9.30
N LEU A 200 -10.19 -4.97 9.87
CA LEU A 200 -9.26 -4.27 10.75
C LEU A 200 -9.41 -4.77 12.19
N MET A 201 -10.63 -4.87 12.73
CA MET A 201 -10.85 -5.16 14.16
C MET A 201 -10.70 -6.64 14.53
N THR A 202 -11.42 -7.54 13.85
CA THR A 202 -11.34 -9.00 14.11
C THR A 202 -11.73 -9.44 15.53
N ASP A 203 -12.99 -9.34 15.90
CA ASP A 203 -13.48 -9.91 17.15
C ASP A 203 -13.69 -11.44 17.03
N GLY A 204 -13.82 -11.97 15.81
CA GLY A 204 -14.00 -13.42 15.59
C GLY A 204 -13.77 -13.89 14.16
N HIS A 205 -13.76 -15.22 14.02
CA HIS A 205 -13.70 -15.95 12.75
C HIS A 205 -14.86 -16.93 12.63
N TYR A 206 -15.43 -17.03 11.44
CA TYR A 206 -16.62 -17.84 11.15
C TYR A 206 -16.36 -18.75 9.95
N ASN A 207 -16.97 -19.93 9.92
CA ASN A 207 -16.74 -20.89 8.85
C ASN A 207 -17.49 -20.50 7.57
N GLY A 208 -18.70 -19.93 7.71
CA GLY A 208 -19.52 -19.47 6.61
C GLY A 208 -19.78 -17.97 6.59
N TYR A 209 -19.88 -17.37 5.40
CA TYR A 209 -20.28 -15.97 5.24
C TYR A 209 -21.67 -15.71 5.84
N GLN A 210 -22.62 -16.60 5.57
CA GLN A 210 -23.99 -16.50 6.08
C GLN A 210 -24.07 -16.68 7.61
N GLU A 211 -23.20 -17.51 8.18
CA GLU A 211 -23.05 -17.67 9.64
C GLU A 211 -22.55 -16.37 10.26
N MET A 212 -21.45 -15.81 9.73
CA MET A 212 -20.90 -14.51 10.14
C MET A 212 -21.96 -13.40 10.12
N LEU A 213 -22.75 -13.29 9.04
CA LEU A 213 -23.78 -12.26 8.95
C LEU A 213 -24.87 -12.41 10.01
N ARG A 214 -25.23 -13.64 10.41
CA ARG A 214 -26.28 -13.89 11.41
C ARG A 214 -25.79 -13.74 12.85
N GLU A 215 -24.56 -14.18 13.13
CA GLU A 215 -24.06 -14.29 14.49
C GLU A 215 -23.41 -12.99 15.00
N VAL A 216 -22.85 -12.18 14.10
CA VAL A 216 -22.26 -10.90 14.46
C VAL A 216 -23.39 -9.91 14.77
N ASN A 217 -23.31 -9.28 15.95
CA ASN A 217 -24.23 -8.19 16.31
C ASN A 217 -23.79 -6.88 15.63
N TRP A 218 -24.17 -6.70 14.37
CA TRP A 218 -23.77 -5.56 13.53
C TRP A 218 -24.19 -4.19 14.08
N GLU A 219 -25.28 -4.13 14.86
CA GLU A 219 -25.79 -2.88 15.44
C GLU A 219 -24.83 -2.23 16.45
N LYS A 220 -23.89 -3.01 16.98
CA LYS A 220 -22.86 -2.53 17.92
C LYS A 220 -21.68 -1.85 17.24
N TYR A 221 -21.55 -1.96 15.91
CA TYR A 221 -20.34 -1.54 15.21
C TYR A 221 -20.55 -0.37 14.26
N GLY A 222 -19.45 0.28 13.91
CA GLY A 222 -19.42 1.36 12.94
C GLY A 222 -19.90 2.70 13.50
N VAL A 223 -20.00 3.66 12.58
CA VAL A 223 -20.59 4.97 12.84
C VAL A 223 -21.88 5.06 12.05
N VAL A 224 -22.96 5.45 12.73
CA VAL A 224 -24.31 5.56 12.16
C VAL A 224 -24.79 6.97 12.44
N ASP A 225 -25.16 7.71 11.39
CA ASP A 225 -25.60 9.12 11.49
C ASP A 225 -24.66 10.00 12.32
N GLY A 226 -23.35 9.81 12.12
CA GLY A 226 -22.30 10.57 12.80
C GLY A 226 -21.99 10.11 14.24
N VAL A 227 -22.73 9.13 14.78
CA VAL A 227 -22.52 8.61 16.14
C VAL A 227 -21.85 7.24 16.10
N ALA A 228 -20.71 7.10 16.79
CA ALA A 228 -20.01 5.83 16.90
C ALA A 228 -20.77 4.87 17.83
N ARG A 229 -21.01 3.64 17.36
CA ARG A 229 -21.62 2.56 18.15
C ARG A 229 -20.59 1.77 18.96
N ASP A 230 -19.37 1.70 18.44
CA ASP A 230 -18.19 1.15 19.12
C ASP A 230 -17.14 2.26 19.22
N PRO A 231 -16.54 2.51 20.40
CA PRO A 231 -15.48 3.52 20.58
C PRO A 231 -14.30 3.32 19.62
N ARG A 232 -13.97 2.09 19.25
CA ARG A 232 -12.90 1.79 18.28
C ARG A 232 -13.23 2.45 16.94
N CYS A 233 -14.50 2.48 16.53
CA CYS A 233 -14.95 3.03 15.25
C CYS A 233 -14.97 4.56 15.19
N GLU A 234 -14.77 5.28 16.30
CA GLU A 234 -14.95 6.73 16.41
C GLU A 234 -14.18 7.49 15.33
N ASN A 235 -12.92 7.13 15.09
CA ASN A 235 -12.07 7.81 14.11
C ASN A 235 -12.10 7.20 12.70
N CYS A 236 -12.91 6.17 12.49
CA CYS A 236 -12.89 5.37 11.26
C CYS A 236 -13.49 6.15 10.07
N MET A 237 -12.71 6.26 8.99
CA MET A 237 -13.12 6.82 7.68
C MET A 237 -12.56 6.00 6.50
N VAL A 238 -12.24 4.72 6.73
CA VAL A 238 -11.57 3.85 5.73
C VAL A 238 -12.50 3.39 4.62
N HIS A 239 -11.94 3.25 3.41
CA HIS A 239 -12.70 2.92 2.19
C HIS A 239 -13.56 1.66 2.32
N CYS A 240 -13.11 0.62 3.02
CA CYS A 240 -13.83 -0.65 3.06
C CYS A 240 -15.21 -0.61 3.72
N GLY A 241 -15.40 0.32 4.65
CA GLY A 241 -16.66 0.51 5.36
C GLY A 241 -17.54 1.59 4.72
N TYR A 242 -16.95 2.58 4.06
CA TYR A 242 -17.67 3.79 3.61
C TYR A 242 -17.78 3.95 2.09
N ASP A 243 -16.91 3.30 1.31
CA ASP A 243 -17.06 3.26 -0.14
C ASP A 243 -18.29 2.45 -0.56
N PRO A 244 -18.55 1.26 0.02
CA PRO A 244 -19.82 0.57 -0.21
C PRO A 244 -21.02 1.35 0.32
N SER A 245 -20.90 2.07 1.44
CA SER A 245 -21.96 2.97 1.91
C SER A 245 -22.34 4.02 0.86
N GLY A 246 -21.33 4.59 0.20
CA GLY A 246 -21.52 5.52 -0.91
C GLY A 246 -22.12 4.89 -2.15
N ALA A 247 -21.92 3.59 -2.37
CA ALA A 247 -22.51 2.84 -3.48
C ALA A 247 -23.96 2.39 -3.19
N LEU A 248 -24.22 1.92 -1.98
CA LEU A 248 -25.51 1.41 -1.52
C LEU A 248 -26.50 2.54 -1.19
N GLY A 249 -25.99 3.76 -0.96
CA GLY A 249 -26.82 4.92 -0.64
C GLY A 249 -27.37 4.90 0.78
N THR A 250 -26.61 4.41 1.77
CA THR A 250 -27.05 4.34 3.17
C THR A 250 -27.47 5.69 3.74
N ASN A 251 -26.85 6.77 3.27
CA ASN A 251 -27.24 8.15 3.54
C ASN A 251 -27.44 8.91 2.23
N TYR A 252 -28.24 8.34 1.31
CA TYR A 252 -28.47 8.88 -0.03
C TYR A 252 -28.90 10.36 -0.02
N GLN A 253 -28.33 11.14 -0.92
CA GLN A 253 -28.76 12.49 -1.27
C GLN A 253 -29.18 12.54 -2.75
N PRO A 254 -30.16 13.39 -3.11
CA PRO A 254 -30.59 13.54 -4.49
C PRO A 254 -29.41 13.75 -5.45
N GLY A 255 -29.31 12.89 -6.47
CA GLY A 255 -28.27 12.95 -7.50
C GLY A 255 -27.04 12.08 -7.26
N ASP A 256 -26.89 11.42 -6.11
CA ASP A 256 -25.72 10.58 -5.79
C ASP A 256 -25.47 9.47 -6.83
N ASN A 257 -26.53 8.79 -7.29
CA ASN A 257 -26.43 7.77 -8.33
C ASN A 257 -25.84 8.35 -9.62
N TRP A 258 -26.24 9.56 -10.00
CA TRP A 258 -25.72 10.23 -11.19
C TRP A 258 -24.26 10.68 -10.99
N LYS A 259 -23.90 11.20 -9.81
CA LYS A 259 -22.51 11.52 -9.46
C LYS A 259 -21.62 10.28 -9.60
N ASN A 260 -22.03 9.17 -9.00
CA ASN A 260 -21.29 7.90 -9.03
C ASN A 260 -21.18 7.35 -10.45
N LEU A 261 -22.28 7.37 -11.23
CA LEU A 261 -22.29 6.91 -12.61
C LEU A 261 -21.34 7.76 -13.48
N LYS A 262 -21.48 9.09 -13.43
CA LYS A 262 -20.64 10.02 -14.18
C LYS A 262 -19.16 9.87 -13.81
N TYR A 263 -18.86 9.69 -12.52
CA TYR A 263 -17.49 9.54 -12.05
C TYR A 263 -16.86 8.22 -12.50
N ASN A 264 -17.54 7.09 -12.29
CA ASN A 264 -16.98 5.77 -12.54
C ASN A 264 -16.99 5.34 -14.01
N PHE A 265 -17.95 5.84 -14.80
CA PHE A 265 -18.11 5.48 -16.21
C PHE A 265 -17.81 6.64 -17.17
N GLY A 266 -17.42 7.80 -16.65
CA GLY A 266 -16.95 8.93 -17.44
C GLY A 266 -15.53 8.75 -17.98
N ALA A 267 -15.06 9.74 -18.73
CA ALA A 267 -13.68 9.76 -19.22
C ALA A 267 -12.70 9.88 -18.05
N ARG A 268 -11.69 9.01 -18.03
CA ARG A 268 -10.60 9.08 -17.06
C ARG A 268 -9.69 10.28 -17.33
N PRO A 269 -9.05 10.86 -16.30
CA PRO A 269 -8.04 11.90 -16.49
C PRO A 269 -6.91 11.41 -17.40
N ARG A 270 -6.34 12.32 -18.18
CA ARG A 270 -5.16 11.99 -19.01
C ARG A 270 -3.94 11.79 -18.10
N PRO A 271 -3.03 10.86 -18.44
CA PRO A 271 -1.75 10.72 -17.75
C PRO A 271 -1.00 12.05 -17.65
N TYR A 272 -0.40 12.32 -16.49
CA TYR A 272 0.49 13.46 -16.32
C TYR A 272 1.73 13.31 -17.21
N PRO A 273 2.20 14.37 -17.89
CA PRO A 273 3.41 14.29 -18.70
C PRO A 273 4.62 13.89 -17.85
N ALA A 274 5.37 12.89 -18.33
CA ALA A 274 6.65 12.54 -17.73
C ALA A 274 7.63 13.72 -17.85
N ALA A 275 8.29 14.05 -16.74
CA ALA A 275 9.25 15.14 -16.67
C ALA A 275 10.42 14.77 -15.74
N PRO A 276 11.68 15.08 -16.06
CA PRO A 276 12.82 14.74 -15.22
C PRO A 276 12.70 15.23 -13.77
N GLN A 277 12.11 16.40 -13.55
CA GLN A 277 11.91 16.95 -12.21
C GLN A 277 10.96 16.09 -11.36
N LEU A 278 9.99 15.41 -12.00
CA LEU A 278 9.04 14.54 -11.30
C LEU A 278 9.74 13.28 -10.78
N PHE A 279 10.61 12.68 -11.59
CA PHE A 279 11.45 11.55 -11.17
C PHE A 279 12.42 11.96 -10.06
N GLN A 280 13.07 13.12 -10.19
CA GLN A 280 13.99 13.62 -9.15
C GLN A 280 13.29 13.86 -7.81
N ARG A 281 12.04 14.33 -7.82
CA ARG A 281 11.24 14.47 -6.60
C ARG A 281 10.84 13.11 -6.04
N ALA A 282 10.45 12.17 -6.89
CA ALA A 282 9.99 10.86 -6.46
C ALA A 282 11.08 10.02 -5.81
N PHE A 283 12.31 10.07 -6.35
CA PHE A 283 13.49 9.38 -5.82
C PHE A 283 14.30 10.30 -4.90
N ASN A 284 13.73 10.67 -3.76
CA ASN A 284 14.29 11.62 -2.80
C ASN A 284 14.94 10.97 -1.56
N GLY A 285 15.01 9.63 -1.49
CA GLY A 285 15.47 8.86 -0.34
C GLY A 285 16.81 8.17 -0.61
N VAL A 286 16.81 6.83 -0.51
CA VAL A 286 18.04 6.03 -0.62
C VAL A 286 18.74 6.22 -1.97
N SER A 287 18.00 6.45 -3.06
CA SER A 287 18.58 6.67 -4.40
C SER A 287 19.48 7.91 -4.50
N VAL A 288 19.32 8.88 -3.59
CA VAL A 288 20.16 10.09 -3.51
C VAL A 288 21.01 10.13 -2.24
N GLY A 289 21.18 8.98 -1.57
CA GLY A 289 21.98 8.85 -0.34
C GLY A 289 21.31 9.44 0.91
N LYS A 290 20.00 9.70 0.86
CA LYS A 290 19.22 10.27 1.97
C LYS A 290 18.24 9.26 2.58
N GLY A 291 18.58 7.98 2.55
CA GLY A 291 17.75 6.94 3.18
C GLY A 291 17.56 7.17 4.68
N HIS A 292 16.48 6.65 5.26
CA HIS A 292 16.16 6.85 6.67
C HIS A 292 17.17 6.18 7.63
N LEU A 293 17.97 5.22 7.15
CA LEU A 293 19.08 4.61 7.88
C LEU A 293 20.40 5.38 7.69
N ALA A 294 20.45 6.40 6.84
CA ALA A 294 21.69 7.14 6.56
C ALA A 294 22.33 7.77 7.81
N PRO A 295 21.59 8.37 8.77
CA PRO A 295 22.18 8.85 10.02
C PRO A 295 22.80 7.73 10.87
N ALA A 296 22.12 6.58 10.94
CA ALA A 296 22.62 5.41 11.67
C ALA A 296 23.88 4.83 11.01
N ARG A 297 23.90 4.71 9.69
CA ARG A 297 25.08 4.29 8.92
C ARG A 297 26.24 5.27 9.08
N ALA A 298 25.98 6.58 9.10
CA ALA A 298 26.99 7.60 9.33
C ALA A 298 27.58 7.51 10.76
N ALA A 299 26.74 7.23 11.76
CA ALA A 299 27.19 7.01 13.13
C ALA A 299 28.06 5.74 13.26
N LEU A 300 27.66 4.63 12.64
CA LEU A 300 28.46 3.39 12.57
C LEU A 300 29.81 3.62 11.90
N LYS A 301 29.82 4.34 10.77
CA LYS A 301 31.05 4.71 10.06
C LYS A 301 31.97 5.59 10.90
N LYS A 302 31.41 6.55 11.67
CA LYS A 302 32.17 7.38 12.62
C LYS A 302 32.74 6.56 13.78
N ALA A 303 32.06 5.48 14.17
CA ALA A 303 32.51 4.54 15.20
C ALA A 303 33.52 3.49 14.68
N GLY A 304 34.00 3.59 13.43
CA GLY A 304 34.97 2.65 12.86
C GLY A 304 34.39 1.27 12.50
N LEU A 305 33.07 1.11 12.55
CA LEU A 305 32.38 -0.13 12.19
C LEU A 305 32.05 -0.07 10.68
N THR A 306 32.95 -0.59 9.85
CA THR A 306 32.83 -0.60 8.37
C THR A 306 32.29 -1.91 7.80
N GLN A 307 31.69 -2.79 8.61
CA GLN A 307 31.05 -3.99 8.06
C GLN A 307 29.74 -3.61 7.34
N GLU A 308 29.82 -3.48 6.02
CA GLU A 308 28.70 -3.68 5.11
C GLU A 308 28.28 -5.16 5.18
N GLY A 309 27.51 -5.53 6.20
CA GLY A 309 27.16 -6.93 6.40
C GLY A 309 26.03 -7.13 7.40
N ALA A 310 24.79 -7.07 6.90
CA ALA A 310 23.65 -7.79 7.49
C ALA A 310 22.45 -7.94 6.52
N ASP A 311 22.26 -7.03 5.55
CA ASP A 311 20.98 -7.01 4.80
C ASP A 311 21.04 -7.44 3.33
N THR A 312 22.23 -7.54 2.71
CA THR A 312 22.34 -7.91 1.29
C THR A 312 22.60 -9.40 1.07
N GLU A 313 23.41 -10.06 1.90
CA GLU A 313 23.77 -11.46 1.68
C GLU A 313 22.62 -12.41 2.05
N PHE A 314 21.86 -12.12 3.12
CA PHE A 314 20.66 -12.87 3.47
C PHE A 314 19.57 -12.73 2.39
N TYR A 315 19.35 -11.54 1.83
CA TYR A 315 18.34 -11.34 0.78
C TYR A 315 18.76 -11.92 -0.58
N VAL A 316 20.04 -11.81 -0.96
CA VAL A 316 20.56 -12.47 -2.17
C VAL A 316 20.47 -14.00 -2.00
N GLN A 317 20.72 -14.53 -0.81
CA GLN A 317 20.55 -15.95 -0.52
C GLN A 317 19.06 -16.33 -0.51
N GLN A 318 18.18 -15.56 0.12
CA GLN A 318 16.74 -15.80 0.17
C GLN A 318 16.10 -15.72 -1.23
N MET A 319 16.56 -14.83 -2.11
CA MET A 319 16.16 -14.81 -3.52
C MET A 319 16.66 -16.04 -4.29
N LYS A 320 17.88 -16.52 -4.03
CA LYS A 320 18.40 -17.78 -4.60
C LYS A 320 17.64 -19.01 -4.09
N THR A 321 17.23 -19.04 -2.82
CA THR A 321 16.47 -20.15 -2.21
C THR A 321 14.99 -20.14 -2.61
N SER A 322 14.39 -18.95 -2.81
CA SER A 322 13.01 -18.78 -3.26
C SER A 322 12.83 -19.18 -4.73
N ALA A 323 13.85 -18.93 -5.56
CA ALA A 323 13.90 -19.43 -6.94
C ALA A 323 13.96 -20.97 -7.02
N ALA A 324 14.41 -21.65 -5.97
CA ALA A 324 14.55 -23.11 -5.93
C ALA A 324 13.32 -23.83 -5.31
N THR A 325 12.49 -23.16 -4.50
CA THR A 325 11.45 -23.85 -3.71
C THR A 325 10.01 -23.38 -3.95
N GLY A 326 9.76 -22.35 -4.76
CA GLY A 326 8.40 -21.98 -5.17
C GLY A 326 7.48 -21.52 -4.02
N ALA A 327 8.04 -21.05 -2.91
CA ALA A 327 7.27 -20.52 -1.78
C ALA A 327 6.89 -19.05 -2.02
N THR A 328 5.60 -18.75 -1.85
CA THR A 328 5.03 -17.40 -1.92
C THR A 328 5.51 -16.53 -0.77
N SER A 329 6.16 -15.40 -1.10
CA SER A 329 6.58 -14.37 -0.15
C SER A 329 5.37 -13.58 0.36
N GLY A 330 4.86 -13.95 1.54
CA GLY A 330 4.02 -13.06 2.33
C GLY A 330 4.88 -11.96 2.96
N CYS A 331 4.47 -10.71 2.84
CA CYS A 331 5.07 -9.59 3.56
C CYS A 331 4.99 -9.83 5.07
N GLY A 332 6.13 -9.74 5.75
CA GLY A 332 6.23 -9.59 7.20
C GLY A 332 6.14 -10.88 8.01
N THR A 333 7.23 -11.65 8.08
CA THR A 333 7.51 -12.43 9.29
C THR A 333 8.26 -11.50 10.24
N GLY A 334 7.59 -11.09 11.33
CA GLY A 334 8.12 -10.18 12.35
C GLY A 334 9.25 -10.77 13.19
N ASP A 335 10.37 -11.09 12.55
CA ASP A 335 11.60 -11.50 13.22
C ASP A 335 12.37 -10.26 13.68
N ALA A 336 12.29 -9.96 14.97
CA ALA A 336 12.99 -8.84 15.62
C ALA A 336 14.33 -9.27 16.25
N SER A 337 14.77 -10.52 16.06
CA SER A 337 15.97 -11.08 16.68
C SER A 337 17.22 -10.24 16.42
N GLN A 338 17.37 -9.72 15.19
CA GLN A 338 18.52 -8.91 14.79
C GLN A 338 18.55 -7.54 15.48
N ARG A 339 17.38 -6.90 15.69
CA ARG A 339 17.28 -5.65 16.47
C ARG A 339 17.68 -5.90 17.92
N ASP A 340 17.18 -6.99 18.48
CA ASP A 340 17.40 -7.31 19.89
C ASP A 340 18.88 -7.70 20.14
N GLU A 341 19.52 -8.42 19.21
CA GLU A 341 20.98 -8.69 19.24
C GLU A 341 21.82 -7.40 19.13
N LEU A 342 21.40 -6.45 18.28
CA LEU A 342 22.08 -5.16 18.15
C LEU A 342 21.99 -4.34 19.44
N MET A 343 20.83 -4.34 20.08
CA MET A 343 20.60 -3.63 21.35
C MET A 343 21.42 -4.24 22.50
N VAL A 344 21.59 -5.57 22.52
CA VAL A 344 22.47 -6.25 23.48
C VAL A 344 23.93 -5.85 23.27
N LYS A 345 24.42 -5.88 22.02
CA LYS A 345 25.80 -5.45 21.70
C LYS A 345 26.04 -3.97 22.06
N MET A 346 25.06 -3.09 21.84
CA MET A 346 25.16 -1.69 22.25
C MET A 346 25.16 -1.50 23.77
N ALA A 347 24.44 -2.34 24.52
CA ALA A 347 24.44 -2.31 25.98
C ALA A 347 25.75 -2.85 26.58
N GLU A 348 26.40 -3.81 25.93
CA GLU A 348 27.71 -4.34 26.32
C GLU A 348 28.83 -3.33 26.07
N LEU A 349 28.81 -2.63 24.94
CA LEU A 349 29.78 -1.57 24.63
C LEU A 349 29.74 -0.41 25.62
N LYS A 350 28.55 -0.03 26.11
CA LYS A 350 28.38 1.01 27.14
C LYS A 350 28.88 0.64 28.54
N LYS A 351 29.19 -0.64 28.80
CA LYS A 351 29.78 -1.09 30.08
C LYS A 351 31.30 -1.06 30.08
N THR A 352 31.93 -0.69 28.97
CA THR A 352 33.39 -0.71 28.78
C THR A 352 34.00 0.68 28.64
N GLU A 353 33.18 1.74 28.76
CA GLU A 353 33.56 3.12 29.09
C GLU A 353 33.27 3.37 30.57
#